data_AF-A0A4S8MV83-F1
#
_entry.id   AF-A0A4S8MV83-F1
#
_cell.length_a   1.000
_cell.length_b   1.000
_cell.length_c   1.000
_cell.angle_alpha   90.00
_cell.angle_beta   90.00
_cell.angle_gamma   90.00
#
_symmetry.space_group_name_H-M   'P 1'
#
loop_
_entity.id
_entity.type
_entity.pdbx_description
1 polymer ?
#
loop_
_entity_poly.entity_id
_entity_poly.type
_entity_poly.pdbx_seq_one_letter_code
_entity_poly.pdbx_strand_id
1 'polypeptide(L)'
;MEMEDIEACWNAVKDLAWEGEEILGGVRGTEGLQQTFREHGGLMYSSNRSLWPPTHFCINTECPYFKDHKARKLQRTVQHNVILYTLDMGPIPVKSHQMTCEGCSVVYHLDYFVKIEPSTNERLRHYYNFNKLPAVLQVATHHFVETRLARTWCNSMLYGWTSASNCVKILLLFEYHLSCGSHLCVPQVIDQAQRFDDEMECVNTHIRVHGQPEIDHKCEKCVRTVCADGVHEVFAVVCDGVTVGHPCCGIPHCEGKLWSTKDTFCFEHADKSLLCRVSGCHRPLGSKASKACDLYEHQAAEKQFREKERAAFQLKQRYERQRQADGEANALWNAGEDLNTEGFARVARFAKNTFEHRRKPNHFIFDCNCILSKHVWHPNTDPAVREFFKDIGLAVDIFHFKSKHKEVDLHCSSYCNPYKFPELMYTDENGEE
;
A
#
# COMPACT_ATOMS: atom_id res chain seq x y z
N MET A 1 -37.10 31.88 -35.85
CA MET A 1 -36.15 32.60 -35.01
C MET A 1 -35.43 33.55 -35.93
N GLU A 2 -35.92 34.77 -35.94
CA GLU A 2 -35.37 35.88 -36.73
C GLU A 2 -34.00 36.24 -36.17
N MET A 3 -33.16 36.90 -36.97
CA MET A 3 -31.82 37.32 -36.55
C MET A 3 -31.88 38.30 -35.36
N GLU A 4 -32.94 39.09 -35.30
CA GLU A 4 -33.27 39.98 -34.18
C GLU A 4 -33.56 39.21 -32.89
N ASP A 5 -34.16 38.01 -32.96
CA ASP A 5 -34.39 37.17 -31.78
C ASP A 5 -33.06 36.67 -31.19
N ILE A 6 -32.10 36.30 -32.04
CA ILE A 6 -30.76 35.86 -31.63
C ILE A 6 -30.01 37.00 -30.93
N GLU A 7 -30.11 38.22 -31.47
CA GLU A 7 -29.42 39.39 -30.95
C GLU A 7 -30.06 39.90 -29.64
N ALA A 8 -31.38 39.80 -29.52
CA ALA A 8 -32.10 40.04 -28.27
C ALA A 8 -31.75 39.00 -27.20
N CYS A 9 -31.69 37.71 -27.56
CA CYS A 9 -31.28 36.64 -26.65
C CYS A 9 -29.83 36.85 -26.19
N TRP A 10 -28.92 37.14 -27.12
CA TRP A 10 -27.52 37.42 -26.80
C TRP A 10 -27.37 38.66 -25.90
N ASN A 11 -28.08 39.76 -26.17
CA ASN A 11 -28.02 40.94 -25.31
C ASN A 11 -28.57 40.69 -23.90
N ALA A 12 -29.54 39.79 -23.74
CA ALA A 12 -30.07 39.41 -22.44
C ALA A 12 -29.13 38.49 -21.65
N VAL A 13 -28.38 37.60 -22.32
CA VAL A 13 -27.51 36.60 -21.64
C VAL A 13 -26.03 36.94 -21.65
N LYS A 14 -25.58 37.92 -22.45
CA LYS A 14 -24.14 38.22 -22.60
C LYS A 14 -23.48 38.55 -21.27
N ASP A 15 -24.12 39.35 -20.43
CA ASP A 15 -23.51 39.77 -19.16
C ASP A 15 -23.44 38.57 -18.21
N LEU A 16 -24.42 37.67 -18.23
CA LEU A 16 -24.41 36.40 -17.48
C LEU A 16 -23.40 35.38 -18.04
N ALA A 17 -23.13 35.42 -19.35
CA ALA A 17 -22.14 34.56 -20.01
C ALA A 17 -20.70 35.07 -19.83
N TRP A 18 -20.53 36.39 -19.63
CA TRP A 18 -19.23 37.07 -19.47
C TRP A 18 -18.90 37.45 -18.03
N GLU A 19 -19.87 37.52 -17.12
CA GLU A 19 -19.66 37.35 -15.68
C GLU A 19 -19.13 35.93 -15.48
N GLY A 20 -17.81 35.79 -15.62
CA GLY A 20 -17.16 34.50 -15.47
C GLY A 20 -17.58 33.90 -14.14
N GLU A 21 -18.24 32.74 -14.19
CA GLU A 21 -18.58 32.00 -12.97
C GLU A 21 -17.34 31.93 -12.09
N GLU A 22 -17.51 32.18 -10.79
CA GLU A 22 -16.43 32.11 -9.80
C GLU A 22 -15.65 30.78 -9.93
N ILE A 23 -16.37 29.72 -10.30
CA ILE A 23 -15.88 28.38 -10.65
C ILE A 23 -14.95 28.42 -11.89
N LEU A 24 -15.36 29.02 -13.01
CA LEU A 24 -14.53 29.15 -14.22
C LEU A 24 -13.34 30.09 -14.00
N GLY A 25 -13.50 31.10 -13.14
CA GLY A 25 -12.42 31.95 -12.66
C GLY A 25 -11.38 31.21 -11.83
N GLY A 26 -11.82 30.20 -11.05
CA GLY A 26 -10.98 29.31 -10.24
C GLY A 26 -10.14 28.32 -11.06
N VAL A 27 -10.51 28.06 -12.32
CA VAL A 27 -9.84 27.09 -13.21
C VAL A 27 -8.59 27.66 -13.92
N ARG A 28 -8.04 28.79 -13.45
CA ARG A 28 -6.84 29.41 -14.02
C ARG A 28 -5.58 28.61 -13.69
N GLY A 29 -5.32 27.59 -14.50
CA GLY A 29 -4.15 26.71 -14.40
C GLY A 29 -4.47 25.35 -13.78
N THR A 30 -3.47 24.46 -13.75
CA THR A 30 -3.66 23.06 -13.33
C THR A 30 -4.05 22.95 -11.84
N GLU A 31 -3.48 23.80 -10.99
CA GLU A 31 -3.75 23.83 -9.55
C GLU A 31 -5.16 24.33 -9.25
N GLY A 32 -5.57 25.43 -9.87
CA GLY A 32 -6.93 25.96 -9.78
C GLY A 32 -7.98 24.97 -10.30
N LEU A 33 -7.74 24.36 -11.47
CA LEU A 33 -8.61 23.30 -12.01
C LEU A 33 -8.77 22.12 -11.04
N GLN A 34 -7.70 21.72 -10.34
CA GLN A 34 -7.78 20.65 -9.35
C GLN A 34 -8.50 21.07 -8.08
N GLN A 35 -8.27 22.29 -7.58
CA GLN A 35 -8.95 22.80 -6.40
C GLN A 35 -10.46 22.87 -6.64
N THR A 36 -10.87 23.48 -7.75
CA THR A 36 -12.27 23.52 -8.19
C THR A 36 -12.83 22.11 -8.38
N PHE A 37 -12.04 21.15 -8.90
CA PHE A 37 -12.48 19.76 -9.02
C PHE A 37 -12.59 19.03 -7.67
N ARG A 38 -11.72 19.32 -6.69
CA ARG A 38 -11.83 18.78 -5.32
C ARG A 38 -13.07 19.30 -4.62
N GLU A 39 -13.39 20.58 -4.81
CA GLU A 39 -14.54 21.25 -4.21
C GLU A 39 -15.86 20.85 -4.87
N HIS A 40 -15.90 20.66 -6.20
CA HIS A 40 -17.15 20.49 -6.95
C HIS A 40 -17.26 19.18 -7.76
N GLY A 41 -16.16 18.51 -8.08
CA GLY A 41 -16.12 17.37 -9.02
C GLY A 41 -16.53 16.01 -8.42
N GLY A 42 -16.59 15.92 -7.09
CA GLY A 42 -16.68 14.65 -6.36
C GLY A 42 -17.97 13.83 -6.53
N LEU A 43 -19.05 14.43 -7.04
CA LEU A 43 -20.34 13.72 -7.16
C LEU A 43 -20.53 12.96 -8.48
N MET A 44 -19.89 13.39 -9.57
CA MET A 44 -20.15 12.88 -10.93
C MET A 44 -18.89 12.45 -11.70
N TYR A 45 -17.71 12.97 -11.34
CA TYR A 45 -16.47 12.68 -12.05
C TYR A 45 -15.40 12.18 -11.07
N SER A 46 -14.90 10.97 -11.28
CA SER A 46 -13.86 10.40 -10.40
C SER A 46 -12.43 10.93 -10.67
N SER A 47 -12.23 11.65 -11.78
CA SER A 47 -10.96 12.32 -12.12
C SER A 47 -11.16 13.33 -13.25
N ASN A 48 -10.41 14.44 -13.22
CA ASN A 48 -10.29 15.40 -14.33
C ASN A 48 -9.19 15.06 -15.35
N ARG A 49 -8.34 14.05 -15.07
CA ARG A 49 -7.21 13.64 -15.91
C ARG A 49 -7.35 12.18 -16.36
N SER A 50 -7.13 11.97 -17.66
CA SER A 50 -7.14 10.66 -18.30
C SER A 50 -5.81 10.39 -19.00
N LEU A 51 -5.24 9.22 -18.76
CA LEU A 51 -4.04 8.70 -19.40
C LEU A 51 -4.46 7.75 -20.52
N TRP A 52 -3.93 8.01 -21.72
CA TRP A 52 -4.26 7.25 -22.93
C TRP A 52 -2.99 6.69 -23.58
N PRO A 53 -3.08 5.57 -24.30
CA PRO A 53 -2.01 5.13 -25.17
C PRO A 53 -1.65 6.23 -26.19
N PRO A 54 -0.38 6.34 -26.60
CA PRO A 54 0.08 7.40 -27.50
C PRO A 54 -0.44 7.25 -28.93
N THR A 55 -1.17 6.19 -29.23
CA THR A 55 -1.74 5.92 -30.56
C THR A 55 -3.19 5.43 -30.43
N HIS A 56 -4.03 5.92 -31.33
CA HIS A 56 -5.40 5.42 -31.53
C HIS A 56 -5.52 4.43 -32.70
N PHE A 57 -4.39 4.08 -33.31
CA PHE A 57 -4.30 3.14 -34.43
C PHE A 57 -3.31 2.01 -34.13
N CYS A 58 -3.58 0.83 -34.66
CA CYS A 58 -2.72 -0.34 -34.50
C CYS A 58 -1.39 -0.12 -35.23
N ILE A 59 -0.29 -0.07 -34.47
CA ILE A 59 1.08 0.09 -35.01
C ILE A 59 1.80 -1.26 -35.24
N ASN A 60 1.15 -2.39 -34.91
CA ASN A 60 1.67 -3.70 -35.24
C ASN A 60 1.60 -3.93 -36.76
N THR A 61 2.77 -3.95 -37.42
CA THR A 61 2.92 -4.17 -38.87
C THR A 61 2.52 -5.58 -39.30
N GLU A 62 2.55 -6.55 -38.39
CA GLU A 62 2.10 -7.93 -38.62
C GLU A 62 0.59 -8.11 -38.40
N CYS A 63 -0.15 -7.03 -38.16
CA CYS A 63 -1.60 -7.12 -38.00
C CYS A 63 -2.24 -7.59 -39.32
N PRO A 64 -3.10 -8.63 -39.32
CA PRO A 64 -3.76 -9.13 -40.53
C PRO A 64 -4.60 -8.09 -41.30
N TYR A 65 -4.95 -7.01 -40.60
CA TYR A 65 -5.77 -5.91 -41.12
C TYR A 65 -4.96 -4.65 -41.44
N PHE A 66 -3.63 -4.71 -41.37
CA PHE A 66 -2.76 -3.66 -41.88
C PHE A 66 -2.66 -3.80 -43.40
N LYS A 67 -3.54 -3.10 -44.14
CA LYS A 67 -3.59 -3.10 -45.61
C LYS A 67 -3.36 -1.70 -46.16
N ASP A 68 -2.66 -1.58 -47.27
CA ASP A 68 -2.40 -0.30 -47.98
C ASP A 68 -1.88 0.84 -47.10
N HIS A 69 -1.00 0.54 -46.15
CA HIS A 69 -0.48 1.48 -45.13
C HIS A 69 -1.56 2.14 -44.25
N LYS A 70 -2.79 1.62 -44.23
CA LYS A 70 -3.87 2.11 -43.37
C LYS A 70 -3.96 1.23 -42.12
N ALA A 71 -3.50 1.79 -41.00
CA ALA A 71 -3.63 1.16 -39.70
C ALA A 71 -5.10 1.12 -39.23
N ARG A 72 -5.52 0.00 -38.62
CA ARG A 72 -6.86 -0.15 -38.04
C ARG A 72 -7.00 0.73 -36.79
N LYS A 73 -8.10 1.48 -36.69
CA LYS A 73 -8.45 2.25 -35.48
C LYS A 73 -8.71 1.30 -34.31
N LEU A 74 -8.18 1.63 -33.13
CA LEU A 74 -8.43 0.89 -31.90
C LEU A 74 -9.81 1.30 -31.36
N GLN A 75 -10.71 0.33 -31.17
CA GLN A 75 -12.10 0.59 -30.77
C GLN A 75 -12.42 0.06 -29.38
N ARG A 76 -11.87 -1.11 -29.01
CA ARG A 76 -12.07 -1.68 -27.68
C ARG A 76 -11.20 -0.94 -26.66
N THR A 77 -11.86 -0.30 -25.69
CA THR A 77 -11.22 0.47 -24.61
C THR A 77 -11.63 -0.08 -23.25
N VAL A 78 -10.67 -0.27 -22.36
CA VAL A 78 -10.90 -0.61 -20.95
C VAL A 78 -10.36 0.53 -20.08
N GLN A 79 -11.13 0.96 -19.09
CA GLN A 79 -10.78 2.03 -18.17
C GLN A 79 -10.44 1.45 -16.79
N HIS A 80 -9.40 2.00 -16.16
CA HIS A 80 -9.02 1.70 -14.78
C HIS A 80 -8.91 2.97 -13.96
N ASN A 81 -9.36 2.94 -12.70
CA ASN A 81 -9.06 3.98 -11.72
C ASN A 81 -7.65 3.73 -11.17
N VAL A 82 -6.78 4.74 -11.24
CA VAL A 82 -5.36 4.60 -10.89
C VAL A 82 -4.88 5.83 -10.11
N ILE A 83 -3.72 5.72 -9.46
CA ILE A 83 -3.07 6.83 -8.77
C ILE A 83 -1.90 7.32 -9.62
N LEU A 84 -1.84 8.62 -9.86
CA LEU A 84 -0.68 9.29 -10.47
C LEU A 84 0.07 10.09 -9.40
N TYR A 85 1.31 9.71 -9.14
CA TYR A 85 2.23 10.48 -8.30
C TYR A 85 2.84 11.62 -9.11
N THR A 86 2.56 12.85 -8.71
CA THR A 86 3.04 14.07 -9.35
C THR A 86 4.05 14.79 -8.46
N LEU A 87 4.94 15.57 -9.08
CA LEU A 87 5.93 16.34 -8.33
C LEU A 87 5.29 17.47 -7.50
N ASP A 88 4.31 18.17 -8.07
CA ASP A 88 3.80 19.42 -7.48
C ASP A 88 2.57 19.20 -6.60
N MET A 89 1.70 18.25 -6.94
CA MET A 89 0.39 18.06 -6.29
C MET A 89 0.33 16.81 -5.41
N GLY A 90 1.42 16.05 -5.33
CA GLY A 90 1.45 14.74 -4.68
C GLY A 90 0.65 13.68 -5.46
N PRO A 91 0.10 12.66 -4.78
CA PRO A 91 -0.71 11.62 -5.40
C PRO A 91 -2.12 12.14 -5.76
N ILE A 92 -2.52 11.94 -7.01
CA ILE A 92 -3.85 12.32 -7.50
C ILE A 92 -4.56 11.12 -8.16
N PRO A 93 -5.88 10.97 -7.97
CA PRO A 93 -6.65 9.95 -8.67
C PRO A 93 -6.76 10.31 -10.16
N VAL A 94 -6.48 9.36 -11.05
CA VAL A 94 -6.63 9.52 -12.51
C VAL A 94 -7.26 8.29 -13.17
N LYS A 95 -7.73 8.43 -14.42
CA LYS A 95 -8.23 7.31 -15.21
C LYS A 95 -7.16 6.87 -16.20
N SER A 96 -6.83 5.57 -16.25
CA SER A 96 -5.97 5.01 -17.29
C SER A 96 -6.77 4.18 -18.27
N HIS A 97 -6.48 4.34 -19.56
CA HIS A 97 -7.16 3.66 -20.64
C HIS A 97 -6.22 2.68 -21.33
N GLN A 98 -6.75 1.48 -21.61
CA GLN A 98 -6.09 0.47 -22.40
C GLN A 98 -6.89 0.27 -23.67
N MET A 99 -6.23 0.24 -24.82
CA MET A 99 -6.88 0.07 -26.11
C MET A 99 -6.45 -1.24 -26.75
N THR A 100 -7.40 -2.04 -27.23
CA THR A 100 -7.09 -3.33 -27.86
C THR A 100 -7.37 -3.28 -29.35
N CYS A 101 -6.44 -3.79 -30.16
CA CYS A 101 -6.68 -4.01 -31.58
C CYS A 101 -7.51 -5.29 -31.77
N GLU A 102 -8.72 -5.18 -32.30
CA GLU A 102 -9.56 -6.34 -32.60
C GLU A 102 -9.02 -7.24 -33.72
N GLY A 103 -8.08 -6.74 -34.52
CA GLY A 103 -7.49 -7.50 -35.62
C GLY A 103 -6.40 -8.47 -35.18
N CYS A 104 -5.50 -8.04 -34.30
CA CYS A 104 -4.34 -8.82 -33.86
C CYS A 104 -4.29 -9.05 -32.34
N SER A 105 -5.31 -8.59 -31.61
CA SER A 105 -5.42 -8.69 -30.14
C SER A 105 -4.28 -8.04 -29.33
N VAL A 106 -3.45 -7.21 -29.96
CA VAL A 106 -2.43 -6.41 -29.25
C VAL A 106 -3.13 -5.40 -28.33
N VAL A 107 -2.68 -5.33 -27.08
CA VAL A 107 -3.21 -4.43 -26.06
C VAL A 107 -2.22 -3.28 -25.85
N TYR A 108 -2.67 -2.06 -26.08
CA TYR A 108 -1.87 -0.83 -25.96
C TYR A 108 -2.16 -0.16 -24.62
N HIS A 109 -1.09 0.11 -23.87
CA HIS A 109 -1.06 0.86 -22.62
C HIS A 109 -0.40 2.22 -22.84
N LEU A 110 -0.16 2.98 -21.77
CA LEU A 110 0.42 4.32 -21.84
C LEU A 110 1.86 4.33 -22.40
N ASP A 111 2.73 3.47 -21.89
CA ASP A 111 4.17 3.46 -22.16
C ASP A 111 4.67 2.15 -22.79
N TYR A 112 3.81 1.14 -22.87
CA TYR A 112 4.08 -0.11 -23.58
C TYR A 112 2.82 -0.69 -24.26
N PHE A 113 3.02 -1.71 -25.07
CA PHE A 113 1.96 -2.57 -25.57
C PHE A 113 2.34 -4.05 -25.39
N VAL A 114 1.33 -4.92 -25.32
CA VAL A 114 1.49 -6.35 -25.11
C VAL A 114 1.16 -7.09 -26.39
N LYS A 115 2.13 -7.86 -26.88
CA LYS A 115 1.98 -8.75 -28.04
C LYS A 115 2.25 -10.19 -27.60
N ILE A 116 1.56 -11.13 -28.22
CA ILE A 116 1.86 -12.56 -28.07
C ILE A 116 2.92 -12.91 -29.11
N GLU A 117 4.03 -13.47 -28.66
CA GLU A 117 5.11 -13.95 -29.51
C GLU A 117 4.64 -15.22 -30.24
N PRO A 118 4.56 -15.24 -31.59
CA PRO A 118 3.97 -16.38 -32.31
C PRO A 118 4.74 -17.69 -32.11
N SER A 119 6.06 -17.60 -31.89
CA SER A 119 6.93 -18.77 -31.76
C SER A 119 6.82 -19.47 -30.40
N THR A 120 6.66 -18.70 -29.32
CA THR A 120 6.65 -19.22 -27.93
C THR A 120 5.28 -19.17 -27.26
N ASN A 121 4.32 -18.45 -27.85
CA ASN A 121 3.02 -18.11 -27.27
C ASN A 121 3.12 -17.33 -25.95
N GLU A 122 4.27 -16.71 -25.67
CA GLU A 122 4.47 -15.85 -24.50
C GLU A 122 3.93 -14.44 -24.74
N ARG A 123 3.45 -13.79 -23.66
CA ARG A 123 3.02 -12.39 -23.69
C ARG A 123 4.20 -11.49 -23.35
N LEU A 124 4.68 -10.74 -24.34
CA LEU A 124 5.81 -9.83 -24.18
C LEU A 124 5.33 -8.37 -24.12
N ARG A 125 5.94 -7.60 -23.23
CA ARG A 125 5.77 -6.14 -23.16
C ARG A 125 6.78 -5.46 -24.05
N HIS A 126 6.29 -4.68 -25.00
CA HIS A 126 7.09 -3.87 -25.90
C HIS A 126 6.88 -2.39 -25.56
N TYR A 127 7.94 -1.71 -25.15
CA TYR A 127 7.88 -0.28 -24.88
C TYR A 127 7.91 0.50 -26.19
N TYR A 128 7.14 1.60 -26.27
CA TYR A 128 7.17 2.42 -27.47
C TYR A 128 8.56 3.04 -27.67
N ASN A 129 8.99 3.12 -28.92
CA ASN A 129 10.24 3.79 -29.27
C ASN A 129 10.03 5.31 -29.22
N PHE A 130 10.21 5.89 -28.04
CA PHE A 130 10.13 7.33 -27.85
C PHE A 130 11.52 7.97 -28.01
N ASN A 131 11.63 9.02 -28.82
CA ASN A 131 12.84 9.84 -28.90
C ASN A 131 13.14 10.62 -27.60
N LYS A 132 12.15 10.70 -26.69
CA LYS A 132 12.22 11.32 -25.37
C LYS A 132 11.48 10.45 -24.38
N LEU A 133 11.94 10.38 -23.13
CA LEU A 133 11.20 9.67 -22.09
C LEU A 133 9.76 10.19 -21.99
N PRO A 134 8.75 9.31 -21.81
CA PRO A 134 7.36 9.73 -21.66
C PRO A 134 7.21 10.63 -20.43
N ALA A 135 6.19 11.49 -20.41
CA ALA A 135 5.96 12.37 -19.26
C ALA A 135 5.52 11.62 -18.01
N VAL A 136 4.87 10.47 -18.18
CA VAL A 136 4.35 9.60 -17.13
C VAL A 136 4.75 8.16 -17.44
N LEU A 137 5.18 7.43 -16.41
CA LEU A 137 5.57 6.03 -16.45
C LEU A 137 4.56 5.19 -15.67
N GLN A 138 4.19 4.03 -16.21
CA GLN A 138 3.38 3.04 -15.50
C GLN A 138 4.30 2.12 -14.70
N VAL A 139 4.33 2.29 -13.38
CA VAL A 139 5.20 1.49 -12.49
C VAL A 139 4.50 0.26 -11.93
N ALA A 140 3.16 0.28 -11.85
CA ALA A 140 2.33 -0.88 -11.54
C ALA A 140 0.95 -0.74 -12.20
N THR A 141 0.09 -1.76 -12.08
CA THR A 141 -1.26 -1.77 -12.68
C THR A 141 -2.09 -0.54 -12.33
N HIS A 142 -2.03 -0.09 -11.08
CA HIS A 142 -2.79 1.06 -10.57
C HIS A 142 -1.90 2.25 -10.14
N HIS A 143 -0.60 2.22 -10.44
CA HIS A 143 0.34 3.24 -9.99
C HIS A 143 1.15 3.80 -11.16
N PHE A 144 1.09 5.11 -11.30
CA PHE A 144 1.75 5.88 -12.35
C PHE A 144 2.58 6.99 -11.71
N VAL A 145 3.72 7.32 -12.30
CA VAL A 145 4.64 8.32 -11.75
C VAL A 145 5.06 9.27 -12.85
N GLU A 146 5.08 10.57 -12.58
CA GLU A 146 5.67 11.53 -13.51
C GLU A 146 7.19 11.33 -13.64
N THR A 147 7.70 11.35 -14.86
CA THR A 147 9.14 11.14 -15.11
C THR A 147 10.01 12.18 -14.41
N ARG A 148 9.53 13.42 -14.25
CA ARG A 148 10.24 14.46 -13.47
C ARG A 148 10.36 14.10 -11.99
N LEU A 149 9.30 13.55 -11.39
CA LEU A 149 9.33 13.08 -10.00
C LEU A 149 10.27 11.90 -9.84
N ALA A 150 10.18 10.92 -10.75
CA ALA A 150 11.08 9.78 -10.78
C ALA A 150 12.56 10.21 -10.91
N ARG A 151 12.84 11.22 -11.74
CA ARG A 151 14.19 11.80 -11.86
C ARG A 151 14.68 12.43 -10.57
N THR A 152 13.83 13.14 -9.83
CA THR A 152 14.19 13.69 -8.51
C THR A 152 14.60 12.58 -7.54
N TRP A 153 13.86 11.47 -7.53
CA TRP A 153 14.21 10.30 -6.73
C TRP A 153 15.55 9.69 -7.17
N CYS A 154 15.74 9.48 -8.48
CA CYS A 154 16.99 8.97 -9.03
C CYS A 154 18.19 9.87 -8.66
N ASN A 155 18.05 11.19 -8.81
CA ASN A 155 19.11 12.13 -8.48
C ASN A 155 19.44 12.13 -6.98
N SER A 156 18.40 12.09 -6.14
CA SER A 156 18.58 12.00 -4.68
C SER A 156 19.33 10.72 -4.30
N MET A 157 18.94 9.59 -4.87
CA MET A 157 19.58 8.30 -4.61
C MET A 157 20.99 8.19 -5.20
N LEU A 158 21.24 8.77 -6.38
CA LEU A 158 22.52 8.68 -7.09
C LEU A 158 23.58 9.63 -6.54
N TYR A 159 23.20 10.89 -6.28
CA TYR A 159 24.15 11.94 -5.87
C TYR A 159 24.12 12.20 -4.37
N GLY A 160 22.96 12.03 -3.71
CA GLY A 160 22.83 12.21 -2.27
C GLY A 160 23.23 10.98 -1.46
N TRP A 161 23.44 9.82 -2.12
CA TRP A 161 23.66 8.52 -1.45
C TRP A 161 22.57 8.19 -0.42
N THR A 162 21.39 8.79 -0.55
CA THR A 162 20.26 8.60 0.36
C THR A 162 19.42 7.41 -0.10
N SER A 163 19.03 6.53 0.82
CA SER A 163 18.01 5.51 0.53
C SER A 163 16.64 6.16 0.30
N ALA A 164 15.72 5.46 -0.39
CA ALA A 164 14.33 5.91 -0.50
C ALA A 164 13.70 6.18 0.88
N SER A 165 14.06 5.37 1.89
CA SER A 165 13.63 5.57 3.28
C SER A 165 14.15 6.88 3.88
N ASN A 166 15.39 7.29 3.57
CA ASN A 166 15.92 8.58 4.05
C ASN A 166 15.20 9.77 3.39
N CYS A 167 14.85 9.68 2.10
CA CYS A 167 14.04 10.71 1.46
C CYS A 167 12.67 10.87 2.15
N VAL A 168 12.03 9.76 2.50
CA VAL A 168 10.75 9.77 3.22
C VAL A 168 10.89 10.33 4.63
N LYS A 169 11.93 9.93 5.38
CA LYS A 169 12.21 10.48 6.73
C LYS A 169 12.32 12.01 6.69
N ILE A 170 13.10 12.54 5.74
CA ILE A 170 13.28 13.99 5.60
C ILE A 170 11.95 14.69 5.35
N LEU A 171 11.13 14.18 4.43
CA LEU A 171 9.81 14.75 4.15
C LEU A 171 8.91 14.74 5.39
N LEU A 172 8.80 13.60 6.07
CA LEU A 172 7.96 13.45 7.26
C LEU A 172 8.39 14.39 8.40
N LEU A 173 9.70 14.54 8.61
CA LEU A 173 10.22 15.48 9.60
C LEU A 173 9.89 16.93 9.22
N PHE A 174 10.07 17.32 7.96
CA PHE A 174 9.70 18.67 7.51
C PHE A 174 8.21 18.95 7.68
N GLU A 175 7.34 18.01 7.28
CA GLU A 175 5.89 18.13 7.45
C GLU A 175 5.51 18.25 8.93
N TYR A 176 6.10 17.41 9.79
CA TYR A 176 5.90 17.47 11.24
C TYR A 176 6.30 18.83 11.81
N HIS A 177 7.55 19.26 11.58
CA HIS A 177 8.05 20.52 12.13
C HIS A 177 7.29 21.74 11.59
N LEU A 178 6.89 21.72 10.32
CA LEU A 178 6.03 22.73 9.72
C LEU A 178 4.67 22.79 10.43
N SER A 179 4.03 21.64 10.65
CA SER A 179 2.73 21.57 11.33
C SER A 179 2.77 22.07 12.78
N CYS A 180 3.91 21.87 13.46
CA CYS A 180 4.12 22.32 14.83
C CYS A 180 4.70 23.74 14.94
N GLY A 181 5.03 24.39 13.81
CA GLY A 181 5.69 25.71 13.81
C GLY A 181 7.10 25.69 14.43
N SER A 182 7.82 24.57 14.30
CA SER A 182 9.16 24.38 14.87
C SER A 182 10.22 24.24 13.76
N HIS A 183 11.50 24.31 14.13
CA HIS A 183 12.61 24.08 13.20
C HIS A 183 13.10 22.64 13.29
N LEU A 184 13.35 22.01 12.15
CA LEU A 184 14.09 20.75 12.06
C LEU A 184 15.58 21.01 12.35
N CYS A 185 16.07 20.53 13.49
CA CYS A 185 17.45 20.69 13.91
C CYS A 185 18.15 19.33 14.01
N VAL A 186 19.11 19.06 13.12
CA VAL A 186 19.88 17.80 13.12
C VAL A 186 21.39 18.06 13.17
N PRO A 187 22.19 17.17 13.78
CA PRO A 187 23.64 17.36 13.87
C PRO A 187 24.32 17.34 12.50
N GLN A 188 25.28 18.25 12.29
CA GLN A 188 26.02 18.36 11.03
C GLN A 188 27.16 17.31 10.90
N VAL A 189 27.79 16.94 12.00
CA VAL A 189 29.06 16.17 12.02
C VAL A 189 28.83 14.65 11.93
N ILE A 190 27.59 14.20 12.01
CA ILE A 190 27.24 12.78 11.94
C ILE A 190 27.03 12.30 10.50
N ASP A 191 27.20 10.99 10.32
CA ASP A 191 27.01 10.32 9.03
C ASP A 191 25.62 10.64 8.45
N GLN A 192 25.57 10.96 7.15
CA GLN A 192 24.34 11.33 6.45
C GLN A 192 23.25 10.26 6.59
N ALA A 193 23.61 8.98 6.66
CA ALA A 193 22.66 7.89 6.76
C ALA A 193 21.92 7.86 8.10
N GLN A 194 22.55 8.36 9.17
CA GLN A 194 22.03 8.36 10.54
C GLN A 194 21.50 9.74 10.97
N ARG A 195 21.71 10.79 10.16
CA ARG A 195 21.46 12.18 10.56
C ARG A 195 20.07 12.47 11.12
N PHE A 196 19.07 11.77 10.61
CA PHE A 196 17.66 11.99 10.95
C PHE A 196 17.10 10.97 11.93
N ASP A 197 17.91 10.01 12.40
CA ASP A 197 17.40 8.90 13.20
C ASP A 197 16.91 9.35 14.58
N ASP A 198 17.67 10.21 15.26
CA ASP A 198 17.30 10.72 16.59
C ASP A 198 16.04 11.59 16.52
N GLU A 199 15.94 12.46 15.52
CA GLU A 199 14.75 13.31 15.34
C GLU A 199 13.52 12.47 14.95
N MET A 200 13.68 11.45 14.09
CA MET A 200 12.59 10.51 13.82
C MET A 200 12.12 9.78 15.07
N GLU A 201 13.03 9.40 15.97
CA GLU A 201 12.68 8.76 17.25
C GLU A 201 11.94 9.73 18.18
N CYS A 202 12.35 11.01 18.20
CA CYS A 202 11.65 12.08 18.91
C CYS A 202 10.21 12.23 18.39
N VAL A 203 10.02 12.34 17.08
CA VAL A 203 8.69 12.45 16.45
C VAL A 203 7.85 11.20 16.71
N ASN A 204 8.41 10.00 16.56
CA ASN A 204 7.71 8.75 16.88
C ASN A 204 7.29 8.68 18.34
N THR A 205 8.14 9.13 19.26
CA THR A 205 7.83 9.22 20.70
C THR A 205 6.73 10.22 20.95
N HIS A 206 6.77 11.40 20.32
CA HIS A 206 5.71 12.39 20.40
C HIS A 206 4.37 11.81 19.91
N ILE A 207 4.34 11.17 18.74
CA ILE A 207 3.13 10.51 18.21
C ILE A 207 2.65 9.40 19.15
N ARG A 208 3.56 8.61 19.73
CA ARG A 208 3.21 7.55 20.68
C ARG A 208 2.56 8.12 21.95
N VAL A 209 2.98 9.29 22.41
CA VAL A 209 2.45 9.93 23.62
C VAL A 209 1.18 10.71 23.32
N HIS A 210 1.19 11.55 22.29
CA HIS A 210 0.11 12.50 22.00
C HIS A 210 -0.90 12.00 20.95
N GLY A 211 -0.56 10.96 20.18
CA GLY A 211 -1.37 10.48 19.06
C GLY A 211 -1.03 11.17 17.74
N GLN A 212 -1.67 10.70 16.66
CA GLN A 212 -1.68 11.40 15.38
C GLN A 212 -2.84 12.40 15.34
N PRO A 213 -2.74 13.52 14.62
CA PRO A 213 -3.80 14.54 14.58
C PRO A 213 -5.20 13.99 14.23
N GLU A 214 -5.26 13.01 13.32
CA GLU A 214 -6.52 12.44 12.83
C GLU A 214 -7.05 11.25 13.65
N ILE A 215 -6.38 10.87 14.75
CA ILE A 215 -6.75 9.66 15.50
C ILE A 215 -8.16 9.73 16.10
N ASP A 216 -8.60 10.95 16.45
CA ASP A 216 -9.93 11.22 17.00
C ASP A 216 -10.89 11.83 15.96
N HIS A 217 -10.56 11.73 14.67
CA HIS A 217 -11.36 12.31 13.58
C HIS A 217 -12.78 11.71 13.52
N LYS A 218 -13.79 12.58 13.42
CA LYS A 218 -15.22 12.23 13.36
C LYS A 218 -15.90 12.91 12.17
N CYS A 219 -15.79 12.31 11.00
CA CYS A 219 -16.62 12.67 9.85
C CYS A 219 -17.46 11.47 9.41
N GLU A 220 -18.44 11.74 8.55
CA GLU A 220 -19.35 10.74 7.95
C GLU A 220 -18.62 9.66 7.13
N LYS A 221 -17.34 9.85 6.80
CA LYS A 221 -16.50 8.85 6.13
C LYS A 221 -15.74 7.95 7.08
N CYS A 222 -15.27 8.50 8.21
CA CYS A 222 -14.45 7.75 9.18
C CYS A 222 -15.29 7.04 10.24
N VAL A 223 -16.55 7.43 10.38
CA VAL A 223 -17.43 6.99 11.45
C VAL A 223 -18.82 6.77 10.90
N ARG A 224 -19.43 5.64 11.25
CA ARG A 224 -20.81 5.35 10.88
C ARG A 224 -21.73 5.59 12.08
N THR A 225 -22.85 6.26 11.86
CA THR A 225 -23.90 6.40 12.87
C THR A 225 -25.03 5.43 12.52
N VAL A 226 -25.37 4.54 13.45
CA VAL A 226 -26.45 3.57 13.32
C VAL A 226 -27.58 3.98 14.25
N CYS A 227 -28.82 4.04 13.74
CA CYS A 227 -29.98 4.55 14.48
C CYS A 227 -31.05 3.48 14.81
N ALA A 228 -30.75 2.19 14.61
CA ALA A 228 -31.75 1.12 14.62
C ALA A 228 -32.48 0.95 15.97
N ASP A 229 -31.78 1.08 17.10
CA ASP A 229 -32.32 0.93 18.47
C ASP A 229 -31.87 2.06 19.43
N GLY A 230 -31.44 3.19 18.86
CA GLY A 230 -30.69 4.25 19.53
C GLY A 230 -29.59 4.78 18.63
N VAL A 231 -29.06 5.98 18.91
CA VAL A 231 -27.95 6.55 18.12
C VAL A 231 -26.63 5.97 18.63
N HIS A 232 -26.03 5.07 17.86
CA HIS A 232 -24.74 4.46 18.16
C HIS A 232 -23.69 4.80 17.10
N GLU A 233 -22.51 5.18 17.58
CA GLU A 233 -21.36 5.52 16.75
C GLU A 233 -20.48 4.28 16.57
N VAL A 234 -20.20 3.90 15.32
CA VAL A 234 -19.33 2.79 14.96
C VAL A 234 -18.03 3.34 14.36
N PHE A 235 -16.93 3.12 15.08
CA PHE A 235 -15.57 3.40 14.65
C PHE A 235 -14.82 2.10 14.40
N ALA A 236 -14.55 1.81 13.12
CA ALA A 236 -13.83 0.64 12.69
C ALA A 236 -12.45 1.02 12.15
N VAL A 237 -11.42 0.32 12.61
CA VAL A 237 -10.05 0.45 12.12
C VAL A 237 -9.72 -0.76 11.27
N VAL A 238 -9.34 -0.54 10.02
CA VAL A 238 -8.92 -1.59 9.09
C VAL A 238 -7.41 -1.56 8.96
N CYS A 239 -6.77 -2.71 9.22
CA CYS A 239 -5.34 -2.90 9.06
C CYS A 239 -5.09 -3.95 7.97
N ASP A 240 -4.33 -3.57 6.94
CA ASP A 240 -3.95 -4.51 5.88
C ASP A 240 -3.03 -5.61 6.45
N GLY A 241 -3.27 -6.85 6.00
CA GLY A 241 -2.48 -8.04 6.30
C GLY A 241 -1.04 -8.03 5.80
N VAL A 242 -0.59 -6.96 5.13
CA VAL A 242 0.82 -6.77 4.82
C VAL A 242 1.55 -6.59 6.14
N THR A 243 2.08 -7.69 6.67
CA THR A 243 3.03 -7.66 7.77
C THR A 243 4.11 -6.67 7.38
N VAL A 244 4.15 -5.51 8.04
CA VAL A 244 5.24 -4.55 7.93
C VAL A 244 6.43 -5.24 8.60
N GLY A 245 7.05 -6.13 7.84
CA GLY A 245 8.26 -6.81 8.26
C GLY A 245 9.33 -5.75 8.36
N HIS A 246 9.66 -5.37 9.59
CA HIS A 246 10.86 -4.60 9.83
C HIS A 246 12.02 -5.56 10.08
N PRO A 247 13.24 -5.20 9.68
CA PRO A 247 14.42 -5.94 10.08
C PRO A 247 14.48 -6.07 11.61
N CYS A 248 14.56 -7.31 12.10
CA CYS A 248 14.64 -7.66 13.52
C CYS A 248 15.92 -8.42 13.78
N CYS A 249 16.36 -8.41 15.03
CA CYS A 249 17.38 -9.35 15.47
C CYS A 249 16.91 -10.79 15.22
N GLY A 250 17.81 -11.65 14.74
CA GLY A 250 17.55 -13.07 14.50
C GLY A 250 17.37 -13.90 15.77
N ILE A 251 17.38 -13.27 16.95
CA ILE A 251 17.03 -13.88 18.22
C ILE A 251 15.56 -13.65 18.49
N PRO A 252 14.75 -14.73 18.67
CA PRO A 252 13.35 -14.61 18.99
C PRO A 252 13.13 -13.67 20.17
N HIS A 253 12.15 -12.77 20.05
CA HIS A 253 11.77 -11.79 21.09
C HIS A 253 12.82 -10.74 21.46
N CYS A 254 13.93 -10.64 20.72
CA CYS A 254 14.88 -9.57 20.93
C CYS A 254 14.34 -8.25 20.35
N GLU A 255 14.19 -7.24 21.20
CA GLU A 255 13.75 -5.89 20.80
C GLU A 255 14.93 -4.99 20.34
N GLY A 256 16.16 -5.54 20.31
CA GLY A 256 17.35 -4.82 19.93
C GLY A 256 17.33 -4.36 18.47
N LYS A 257 17.63 -3.06 18.25
CA LYS A 257 17.73 -2.46 16.91
C LYS A 257 18.96 -3.00 16.18
N LEU A 258 18.78 -3.33 14.90
CA LEU A 258 19.88 -3.65 14.01
C LEU A 258 20.65 -2.38 13.65
N TRP A 259 21.98 -2.48 13.56
CA TRP A 259 22.82 -1.36 13.13
C TRP A 259 22.55 -1.00 11.66
N SER A 260 22.36 -2.00 10.82
CA SER A 260 21.98 -1.88 9.43
C SER A 260 20.88 -2.88 9.07
N THR A 261 20.09 -2.58 8.03
CA THR A 261 19.14 -3.52 7.44
C THR A 261 19.82 -4.76 6.84
N LYS A 262 21.15 -4.73 6.66
CA LYS A 262 21.96 -5.87 6.23
C LYS A 262 22.36 -6.80 7.38
N ASP A 263 22.29 -6.31 8.61
CA ASP A 263 22.67 -7.09 9.79
C ASP A 263 21.56 -8.08 10.15
N THR A 264 21.96 -9.25 10.63
CA THR A 264 21.00 -10.26 11.12
C THR A 264 20.79 -10.15 12.63
N PHE A 265 21.75 -9.61 13.38
CA PHE A 265 21.69 -9.51 14.83
C PHE A 265 21.91 -8.07 15.29
N CYS A 266 21.30 -7.70 16.42
CA CYS A 266 21.52 -6.40 17.04
C CYS A 266 22.93 -6.34 17.65
N PHE A 267 23.33 -5.16 18.12
CA PHE A 267 24.63 -4.96 18.76
C PHE A 267 24.90 -5.95 19.90
N GLU A 268 23.91 -6.20 20.75
CA GLU A 268 24.02 -7.13 21.89
C GLU A 268 24.20 -8.60 21.47
N HIS A 269 23.78 -8.95 20.25
CA HIS A 269 23.86 -10.29 19.69
C HIS A 269 24.83 -10.39 18.51
N ALA A 270 25.75 -9.43 18.39
CA ALA A 270 26.70 -9.38 17.29
C ALA A 270 27.62 -10.61 17.23
N ASP A 271 27.89 -11.24 18.37
CA ASP A 271 28.64 -12.50 18.49
C ASP A 271 28.00 -13.65 17.72
N LYS A 272 26.67 -13.70 17.68
CA LYS A 272 25.91 -14.75 16.98
C LYS A 272 26.02 -14.65 15.46
N SER A 273 26.49 -13.52 14.93
CA SER A 273 26.81 -13.38 13.51
C SER A 273 27.95 -14.29 13.05
N LEU A 274 28.76 -14.82 13.98
CA LEU A 274 29.87 -15.73 13.71
C LEU A 274 29.48 -17.21 13.74
N LEU A 275 28.21 -17.51 14.02
CA LEU A 275 27.69 -18.86 14.16
C LEU A 275 26.85 -19.29 12.95
N CYS A 276 26.73 -20.59 12.76
CA CYS A 276 25.90 -21.20 11.73
C CYS A 276 24.43 -20.82 11.92
N ARG A 277 23.79 -20.43 10.81
CA ARG A 277 22.40 -19.98 10.80
C ARG A 277 21.35 -21.10 10.84
N VAL A 278 21.76 -22.37 10.77
CA VAL A 278 20.80 -23.48 10.87
C VAL A 278 20.33 -23.60 12.31
N SER A 279 19.01 -23.60 12.53
CA SER A 279 18.38 -23.67 13.85
C SER A 279 18.96 -24.81 14.68
N GLY A 280 19.44 -24.49 15.90
CA GLY A 280 20.07 -25.45 16.81
C GLY A 280 21.57 -25.70 16.58
N CYS A 281 22.18 -25.11 15.55
CA CYS A 281 23.62 -25.23 15.30
C CYS A 281 24.41 -24.11 16.00
N HIS A 282 25.50 -24.48 16.68
CA HIS A 282 26.40 -23.54 17.37
C HIS A 282 27.82 -23.55 16.79
N ARG A 283 27.99 -24.14 15.61
CA ARG A 283 29.30 -24.22 14.94
C ARG A 283 29.67 -22.86 14.32
N PRO A 284 30.96 -22.50 14.27
CA PRO A 284 31.39 -21.31 13.58
C PRO A 284 31.11 -21.38 12.08
N LEU A 285 30.99 -20.23 11.44
CA LEU A 285 30.82 -20.14 9.99
C LEU A 285 31.99 -20.77 9.23
N GLY A 286 31.67 -21.46 8.13
CA GLY A 286 32.68 -22.10 7.27
C GLY A 286 33.52 -21.08 6.49
N SER A 287 33.00 -19.87 6.28
CA SER A 287 33.75 -18.73 5.72
C SER A 287 33.05 -17.41 6.03
N LYS A 288 33.78 -16.28 5.92
CA LYS A 288 33.20 -14.92 6.05
C LYS A 288 32.10 -14.61 5.03
N ALA A 289 32.03 -15.36 3.93
CA ALA A 289 31.04 -15.17 2.88
C ALA A 289 29.85 -16.13 2.99
N SER A 290 29.86 -17.09 3.93
CA SER A 290 28.82 -18.10 4.14
C SER A 290 28.04 -17.80 5.42
N LYS A 291 26.76 -18.17 5.44
CA LYS A 291 25.88 -18.13 6.61
C LYS A 291 25.76 -19.52 7.27
N ALA A 292 26.45 -20.53 6.75
CA ALA A 292 26.47 -21.90 7.23
C ALA A 292 27.86 -22.29 7.76
N CYS A 293 27.92 -23.33 8.60
CA CYS A 293 29.20 -23.93 8.99
C CYS A 293 29.78 -24.81 7.86
N ASP A 294 30.81 -25.56 8.21
CA ASP A 294 31.49 -26.54 7.36
C ASP A 294 30.66 -27.80 7.03
N LEU A 295 29.48 -27.97 7.64
CA LEU A 295 28.61 -29.12 7.40
C LEU A 295 27.96 -29.04 6.02
N TYR A 296 28.12 -30.12 5.25
CA TYR A 296 27.58 -30.23 3.89
C TYR A 296 26.08 -29.93 3.82
N GLU A 297 25.29 -30.48 4.74
CA GLU A 297 23.84 -30.26 4.78
C GLU A 297 23.48 -28.79 4.99
N HIS A 298 24.23 -28.08 5.85
CA HIS A 298 23.98 -26.67 6.14
C HIS A 298 24.42 -25.77 4.96
N GLN A 299 25.50 -26.14 4.28
CA GLN A 299 25.92 -25.46 3.04
C GLN A 299 24.93 -25.70 1.90
N ALA A 300 24.40 -26.91 1.77
CA ALA A 300 23.36 -27.24 0.80
C ALA A 300 22.07 -26.45 1.07
N ALA A 301 21.66 -26.33 2.35
CA ALA A 301 20.52 -25.52 2.75
C ALA A 301 20.73 -24.03 2.42
N GLU A 302 21.92 -23.47 2.70
CA GLU A 302 22.24 -22.10 2.32
C GLU A 302 22.20 -21.90 0.79
N LYS A 303 22.72 -22.86 0.02
CA LYS A 303 22.72 -22.79 -1.45
C LYS A 303 21.30 -22.76 -2.01
N GLN A 304 20.42 -23.65 -1.53
CA GLN A 304 19.00 -23.66 -1.91
C GLN A 304 18.32 -22.33 -1.55
N PHE A 305 18.65 -21.75 -0.39
CA PHE A 305 18.10 -20.47 0.03
C PHE A 305 18.54 -19.33 -0.91
N ARG A 306 19.83 -19.24 -1.25
CA ARG A 306 20.36 -18.23 -2.19
C ARG A 306 19.78 -18.36 -3.60
N GLU A 307 19.54 -19.58 -4.06
CA GLU A 307 18.89 -19.83 -5.36
C GLU A 307 17.43 -19.35 -5.35
N LYS A 308 16.70 -19.53 -4.24
CA LYS A 308 15.34 -19.00 -4.05
C LYS A 308 15.28 -17.48 -3.95
N GLU A 309 16.29 -16.82 -3.37
CA GLU A 309 16.37 -15.35 -3.25
C GLU A 309 16.61 -14.65 -4.61
N ARG A 310 17.26 -15.32 -5.57
CA ARG A 310 17.54 -14.76 -6.91
C ARG A 310 16.34 -14.79 -7.85
N ALA A 311 15.26 -15.49 -7.50
CA ALA A 311 14.04 -15.53 -8.30
C ALA A 311 13.15 -14.31 -8.02
N ALA A 312 12.66 -13.63 -9.06
CA ALA A 312 11.87 -12.40 -9.00
C ALA A 312 10.44 -12.55 -8.41
N PHE A 313 10.18 -13.53 -7.54
CA PHE A 313 8.86 -13.88 -7.00
C PHE A 313 8.66 -13.47 -5.54
N GLN A 314 9.26 -12.36 -5.10
CA GLN A 314 9.20 -11.94 -3.70
C GLN A 314 7.77 -11.75 -3.18
N LEU A 315 6.81 -11.31 -4.01
CA LEU A 315 5.40 -11.20 -3.60
C LEU A 315 4.73 -12.56 -3.42
N LYS A 316 4.90 -13.49 -4.38
CA LYS A 316 4.32 -14.85 -4.29
C LYS A 316 4.91 -15.63 -3.12
N GLN A 317 6.22 -15.48 -2.86
CA GLN A 317 6.89 -16.10 -1.72
C GLN A 317 6.51 -15.47 -0.37
N ARG A 318 6.21 -14.16 -0.31
CA ARG A 318 5.65 -13.54 0.90
C ARG A 318 4.25 -14.08 1.18
N TYR A 319 3.43 -14.18 0.13
CA TYR A 319 2.08 -14.74 0.20
C TYR A 319 2.08 -16.21 0.67
N GLU A 320 2.97 -17.04 0.13
CA GLU A 320 3.10 -18.45 0.54
C GLU A 320 3.58 -18.60 1.99
N ARG A 321 4.51 -17.74 2.45
CA ARG A 321 4.97 -17.73 3.85
C ARG A 321 3.88 -17.35 4.83
N GLN A 322 3.06 -16.35 4.50
CA GLN A 322 1.93 -15.97 5.35
C GLN A 322 0.94 -17.13 5.51
N ARG A 323 0.58 -17.82 4.42
CA ARG A 323 -0.29 -19.01 4.48
C ARG A 323 0.30 -20.16 5.30
N GLN A 324 1.61 -20.37 5.25
CA GLN A 324 2.28 -21.38 6.06
C GLN A 324 2.23 -21.02 7.54
N ALA A 325 2.56 -19.76 7.88
CA ALA A 325 2.48 -19.26 9.25
C ALA A 325 1.06 -19.37 9.83
N ASP A 326 0.03 -19.07 9.02
CA ASP A 326 -1.37 -19.20 9.43
C ASP A 326 -1.75 -20.66 9.69
N GLY A 327 -1.26 -21.58 8.85
CA GLY A 327 -1.46 -23.03 9.02
C GLY A 327 -0.79 -23.57 10.28
N GLU A 328 0.45 -23.17 10.53
CA GLU A 328 1.23 -23.56 11.72
C GLU A 328 0.59 -23.02 13.01
N ALA A 329 0.21 -21.74 13.04
CA ALA A 329 -0.47 -21.14 14.18
C ALA A 329 -1.77 -21.88 14.53
N ASN A 330 -2.57 -22.24 13.51
CA ASN A 330 -3.79 -23.02 13.74
C ASN A 330 -3.51 -24.43 14.29
N ALA A 331 -2.45 -25.08 13.84
CA ALA A 331 -2.05 -26.38 14.37
C ALA A 331 -1.62 -26.29 15.84
N LEU A 332 -0.81 -25.28 16.19
CA LEU A 332 -0.36 -25.01 17.56
C LEU A 332 -1.54 -24.75 18.51
N TRP A 333 -2.48 -23.89 18.08
CA TRP A 333 -3.69 -23.62 18.85
C TRP A 333 -4.52 -24.88 19.09
N ASN A 334 -4.72 -25.69 18.05
CA ASN A 334 -5.48 -26.94 18.18
C ASN A 334 -4.78 -27.96 19.09
N ALA A 335 -3.45 -27.89 19.19
CA ALA A 335 -2.66 -28.70 20.11
C ALA A 335 -2.62 -28.13 21.54
N GLY A 336 -3.19 -26.95 21.78
CA GLY A 336 -3.10 -26.26 23.08
C GLY A 336 -1.69 -25.76 23.40
N GLU A 337 -0.84 -25.61 22.38
CA GLU A 337 0.52 -25.10 22.50
C GLU A 337 0.54 -23.56 22.41
N ASP A 338 1.56 -22.95 23.02
CA ASP A 338 1.72 -21.49 22.99
C ASP A 338 1.84 -20.98 21.55
N LEU A 339 0.95 -20.06 21.19
CA LEU A 339 0.99 -19.29 19.94
C LEU A 339 2.14 -18.27 20.02
N ASN A 340 3.37 -18.75 19.88
CA ASN A 340 4.56 -17.90 19.95
C ASN A 340 4.86 -17.21 18.60
N THR A 341 3.87 -16.52 18.05
CA THR A 341 4.00 -15.82 16.78
C THR A 341 4.27 -14.34 17.04
N GLU A 342 5.56 -13.99 17.12
CA GLU A 342 6.09 -12.64 17.39
C GLU A 342 5.38 -11.53 16.58
N GLY A 343 4.94 -11.84 15.36
CA GLY A 343 4.17 -10.92 14.52
C GLY A 343 2.81 -10.52 15.10
N PHE A 344 2.03 -11.45 15.66
CA PHE A 344 0.68 -11.15 16.14
C PHE A 344 0.70 -10.46 17.51
N ALA A 345 1.65 -10.82 18.37
CA ALA A 345 1.90 -10.10 19.62
C ALA A 345 2.23 -8.62 19.36
N ARG A 346 3.01 -8.34 18.29
CA ARG A 346 3.30 -6.97 17.87
C ARG A 346 2.09 -6.24 17.32
N VAL A 347 1.22 -6.91 16.56
CA VAL A 347 -0.05 -6.31 16.10
C VAL A 347 -0.95 -5.94 17.30
N ALA A 348 -1.11 -6.85 18.27
CA ALA A 348 -1.87 -6.58 19.48
C ALA A 348 -1.30 -5.39 20.27
N ARG A 349 0.02 -5.35 20.46
CA ARG A 349 0.72 -4.25 21.16
C ARG A 349 0.62 -2.94 20.38
N PHE A 350 0.72 -2.98 19.04
CA PHE A 350 0.57 -1.83 18.17
C PHE A 350 -0.82 -1.21 18.32
N ALA A 351 -1.88 -2.02 18.21
CA ALA A 351 -3.26 -1.57 18.39
C ALA A 351 -3.46 -0.95 19.80
N LYS A 352 -3.02 -1.65 20.84
CA LYS A 352 -3.09 -1.16 22.23
C LYS A 352 -2.38 0.18 22.39
N ASN A 353 -1.10 0.28 22.03
CA ASN A 353 -0.32 1.53 22.17
C ASN A 353 -0.91 2.70 21.36
N THR A 354 -1.58 2.40 20.25
CA THR A 354 -2.24 3.41 19.41
C THR A 354 -3.51 3.94 20.08
N PHE A 355 -4.30 3.13 20.78
CA PHE A 355 -5.65 3.51 21.20
C PHE A 355 -5.94 3.49 22.72
N GLU A 356 -5.09 2.91 23.57
CA GLU A 356 -5.39 2.62 25.00
C GLU A 356 -5.72 3.84 25.87
N HIS A 357 -5.35 5.05 25.44
CA HIS A 357 -5.67 6.30 26.14
C HIS A 357 -6.31 7.35 25.21
N ARG A 358 -6.90 6.87 24.11
CA ARG A 358 -7.50 7.69 23.05
C ARG A 358 -8.86 7.12 22.70
N ARG A 359 -9.39 7.47 21.52
CA ARG A 359 -10.59 6.80 21.01
C ARG A 359 -10.32 5.33 20.68
N LYS A 360 -10.80 4.45 21.56
CA LYS A 360 -10.81 2.99 21.33
C LYS A 360 -11.73 2.65 20.14
N PRO A 361 -11.29 1.82 19.18
CA PRO A 361 -12.16 1.37 18.10
C PRO A 361 -13.20 0.38 18.61
N ASN A 362 -14.40 0.43 18.03
CA ASN A 362 -15.41 -0.61 18.21
C ASN A 362 -15.00 -1.91 17.52
N HIS A 363 -14.35 -1.78 16.36
CA HIS A 363 -13.84 -2.92 15.59
C HIS A 363 -12.40 -2.69 15.14
N PHE A 364 -11.58 -3.71 15.30
CA PHE A 364 -10.24 -3.77 14.72
C PHE A 364 -10.24 -4.90 13.70
N ILE A 365 -10.26 -4.56 12.40
CA ILE A 365 -10.34 -5.49 11.27
C ILE A 365 -8.95 -5.74 10.74
N PHE A 366 -8.58 -7.02 10.61
CA PHE A 366 -7.28 -7.46 10.13
C PHE A 366 -7.41 -8.80 9.43
N ASP A 367 -6.61 -9.01 8.37
CA ASP A 367 -6.59 -10.22 7.55
C ASP A 367 -6.63 -11.51 8.37
N CYS A 368 -5.79 -11.60 9.41
CA CYS A 368 -5.60 -12.83 10.18
C CYS A 368 -6.16 -12.69 11.60
N ASN A 369 -7.31 -12.02 11.73
CA ASN A 369 -7.92 -11.74 13.03
C ASN A 369 -8.31 -12.99 13.81
N CYS A 370 -8.52 -14.14 13.17
CA CYS A 370 -8.73 -15.38 13.91
C CYS A 370 -7.50 -15.77 14.74
N ILE A 371 -6.28 -15.54 14.24
CA ILE A 371 -5.03 -15.82 14.96
C ILE A 371 -4.77 -14.73 15.99
N LEU A 372 -5.02 -13.45 15.64
CA LEU A 372 -4.94 -12.36 16.61
C LEU A 372 -5.89 -12.59 17.79
N SER A 373 -7.13 -12.97 17.53
CA SER A 373 -8.14 -13.32 18.53
C SER A 373 -7.67 -14.47 19.42
N LYS A 374 -7.17 -15.57 18.82
CA LYS A 374 -6.59 -16.69 19.59
C LYS A 374 -5.43 -16.23 20.49
N HIS A 375 -4.54 -15.39 19.97
CA HIS A 375 -3.45 -14.81 20.75
C HIS A 375 -3.98 -13.94 21.90
N VAL A 376 -4.86 -12.98 21.62
CA VAL A 376 -5.45 -12.09 22.64
C VAL A 376 -6.09 -12.90 23.77
N TRP A 377 -6.87 -13.92 23.44
CA TRP A 377 -7.63 -14.70 24.42
C TRP A 377 -6.87 -15.87 25.04
N HIS A 378 -5.62 -16.09 24.66
CA HIS A 378 -4.79 -17.13 25.25
C HIS A 378 -4.51 -16.82 26.74
N PRO A 379 -4.55 -17.81 27.66
CA PRO A 379 -4.33 -17.57 29.08
C PRO A 379 -2.98 -16.92 29.42
N ASN A 380 -1.95 -17.21 28.64
CA ASN A 380 -0.59 -16.70 28.82
C ASN A 380 -0.38 -15.28 28.25
N THR A 381 -1.39 -14.70 27.59
CA THR A 381 -1.29 -13.34 27.06
C THR A 381 -1.42 -12.31 28.17
N ASP A 382 -0.63 -11.24 28.04
CA ASP A 382 -0.61 -10.10 28.96
C ASP A 382 -2.05 -9.65 29.31
N PRO A 383 -2.44 -9.67 30.60
CA PRO A 383 -3.76 -9.23 31.05
C PRO A 383 -4.14 -7.84 30.54
N ALA A 384 -3.18 -6.91 30.38
CA ALA A 384 -3.45 -5.57 29.88
C ALA A 384 -3.88 -5.59 28.40
N VAL A 385 -3.36 -6.52 27.60
CA VAL A 385 -3.80 -6.71 26.21
C VAL A 385 -5.21 -7.27 26.19
N ARG A 386 -5.51 -8.27 27.02
CA ARG A 386 -6.86 -8.83 27.13
C ARG A 386 -7.90 -7.80 27.53
N GLU A 387 -7.60 -6.97 28.53
CA GLU A 387 -8.51 -5.92 28.97
C GLU A 387 -8.72 -4.86 27.89
N PHE A 388 -7.65 -4.47 27.18
CA PHE A 388 -7.78 -3.55 26.04
C PHE A 388 -8.71 -4.09 24.96
N PHE A 389 -8.62 -5.37 24.58
CA PHE A 389 -9.44 -5.97 23.52
C PHE A 389 -10.84 -6.42 23.96
N LYS A 390 -11.19 -6.29 25.25
CA LYS A 390 -12.44 -6.79 25.84
C LYS A 390 -13.71 -6.38 25.10
N ASP A 391 -13.75 -5.14 24.64
CA ASP A 391 -14.91 -4.53 24.00
C ASP A 391 -14.63 -4.18 22.53
N ILE A 392 -13.64 -4.83 21.90
CA ILE A 392 -13.27 -4.61 20.49
C ILE A 392 -13.68 -5.84 19.67
N GLY A 393 -14.52 -5.63 18.66
CA GLY A 393 -14.85 -6.66 17.68
C GLY A 393 -13.67 -6.98 16.76
N LEU A 394 -13.28 -8.26 16.71
CA LEU A 394 -12.15 -8.77 15.93
C LEU A 394 -12.63 -9.50 14.66
N ALA A 395 -13.41 -8.80 13.83
CA ALA A 395 -13.91 -9.33 12.56
C ALA A 395 -12.75 -9.54 11.57
N VAL A 396 -12.68 -10.70 10.92
CA VAL A 396 -11.71 -10.96 9.83
C VAL A 396 -12.08 -10.14 8.59
N ASP A 397 -11.07 -9.64 7.88
CA ASP A 397 -11.29 -8.97 6.60
C ASP A 397 -12.10 -9.85 5.62
N ILE A 398 -13.12 -9.28 4.97
CA ILE A 398 -14.07 -10.05 4.14
C ILE A 398 -13.41 -10.71 2.91
N PHE A 399 -12.37 -10.08 2.35
CA PHE A 399 -11.63 -10.66 1.23
C PHE A 399 -10.77 -11.82 1.71
N HIS A 400 -10.19 -11.70 2.91
CA HIS A 400 -9.49 -12.82 3.55
C HIS A 400 -10.45 -13.96 3.91
N PHE A 401 -11.63 -13.64 4.47
CA PHE A 401 -12.70 -14.59 4.81
C PHE A 401 -13.10 -15.45 3.61
N LYS A 402 -13.40 -14.83 2.46
CA LYS A 402 -13.85 -15.53 1.25
C LYS A 402 -12.79 -16.39 0.57
N SER A 403 -11.51 -16.04 0.71
CA SER A 403 -10.44 -16.62 -0.14
C SER A 403 -9.47 -17.55 0.58
N LYS A 404 -9.38 -17.49 1.93
CA LYS A 404 -8.26 -18.09 2.66
C LYS A 404 -8.65 -18.92 3.89
N HIS A 405 -9.89 -18.87 4.35
CA HIS A 405 -10.32 -19.70 5.48
C HIS A 405 -10.83 -21.07 5.04
N LYS A 406 -10.54 -22.08 5.87
CA LYS A 406 -11.22 -23.37 5.80
C LYS A 406 -12.51 -23.27 6.62
N GLU A 407 -13.62 -23.76 6.09
CA GLU A 407 -14.93 -23.79 6.77
C GLU A 407 -14.90 -24.47 8.15
N VAL A 408 -13.86 -25.29 8.40
CA VAL A 408 -13.65 -26.03 9.65
C VAL A 408 -12.99 -25.23 10.79
N ASP A 409 -12.57 -23.98 10.58
CA ASP A 409 -12.01 -23.15 11.67
C ASP A 409 -13.14 -22.62 12.58
N LEU A 410 -13.51 -23.45 13.56
CA LEU A 410 -14.59 -23.19 14.51
C LEU A 410 -14.39 -21.89 15.32
N HIS A 411 -13.16 -21.51 15.62
CA HIS A 411 -12.87 -20.27 16.36
C HIS A 411 -13.18 -19.04 15.52
N CYS A 412 -12.73 -19.05 14.26
CA CYS A 412 -13.01 -17.96 13.32
C CYS A 412 -14.51 -17.80 13.09
N SER A 413 -15.21 -18.89 12.79
CA SER A 413 -16.67 -18.89 12.59
C SER A 413 -17.42 -18.37 13.83
N SER A 414 -16.90 -18.66 15.02
CA SER A 414 -17.55 -18.30 16.28
C SER A 414 -17.31 -16.85 16.71
N TYR A 415 -16.11 -16.31 16.51
CA TYR A 415 -15.68 -15.04 17.13
C TYR A 415 -15.21 -13.97 16.14
N CYS A 416 -14.89 -14.35 14.91
CA CYS A 416 -14.28 -13.44 13.93
C CYS A 416 -15.07 -13.34 12.62
N ASN A 417 -16.21 -14.04 12.51
CA ASN A 417 -17.07 -13.97 11.34
C ASN A 417 -17.72 -12.57 11.23
N PRO A 418 -17.50 -11.82 10.14
CA PRO A 418 -18.10 -10.49 9.94
C PRO A 418 -19.63 -10.48 10.09
N TYR A 419 -20.30 -11.56 9.68
CA TYR A 419 -21.77 -11.68 9.77
C TYR A 419 -22.31 -11.68 11.21
N LYS A 420 -21.44 -11.87 12.21
CA LYS A 420 -21.82 -11.77 13.64
C LYS A 420 -21.81 -10.33 14.17
N PHE A 421 -21.39 -9.36 13.36
CA PHE A 421 -21.33 -7.95 13.72
C PHE A 421 -22.36 -7.17 12.87
N PRO A 422 -23.66 -7.20 13.21
CA PRO A 422 -24.72 -6.60 12.41
C PRO A 422 -24.52 -5.10 12.16
N GLU A 423 -23.86 -4.39 13.08
CA GLU A 423 -23.49 -2.98 12.97
C GLU A 423 -22.50 -2.68 11.82
N LEU A 424 -21.78 -3.70 11.33
CA LEU A 424 -20.90 -3.60 10.17
C LEU A 424 -21.62 -3.89 8.84
N MET A 425 -22.82 -4.46 8.88
CA MET A 425 -23.61 -4.79 7.69
C MET A 425 -24.36 -3.56 7.19
N TYR A 426 -24.50 -3.42 5.87
CA TYR A 426 -25.30 -2.35 5.28
C TYR A 426 -25.98 -2.84 4.02
N THR A 427 -27.22 -2.44 3.83
CA THR A 427 -27.93 -2.69 2.60
C THR A 427 -27.39 -1.76 1.52
N ASP A 428 -26.97 -2.32 0.39
CA ASP A 428 -26.50 -1.53 -0.74
C ASP A 428 -27.67 -0.80 -1.45
N GLU A 429 -27.33 -0.04 -2.49
CA GLU A 429 -28.29 0.70 -3.31
C GLU A 429 -29.32 -0.18 -4.04
N ASN A 430 -29.09 -1.50 -4.10
CA ASN A 430 -29.94 -2.49 -4.74
C ASN A 430 -30.84 -3.25 -3.75
N GLY A 431 -30.73 -2.98 -2.45
CA GLY A 431 -31.51 -3.69 -1.43
C GLY A 431 -30.88 -5.01 -0.99
N GLU A 432 -29.62 -5.29 -1.33
CA GLU A 432 -28.90 -6.49 -0.89
C GLU A 432 -28.09 -6.19 0.39
N GLU A 433 -28.17 -7.08 1.39
CA GLU A 433 -27.44 -6.98 2.68
C GLU A 433 -25.96 -7.42 2.61
#